data_AF-A0A821M974-F1
#
_entry.id   AF-A0A821M974-F1
#
_cell.length_a   1.000
_cell.length_b   1.000
_cell.length_c   1.000
_cell.angle_alpha   90.00
_cell.angle_beta   90.00
_cell.angle_gamma   90.00
#
_symmetry.space_group_name_H-M   'P 1'
#
loop_
_entity.id
_entity.type
_entity.pdbx_description
1 polymer ?
#
loop_
_entity_poly.entity_id
_entity_poly.type
_entity_poly.pdbx_seq_one_letter_code
_entity_poly.pdbx_strand_id
1 'polypeptide(L)'
;SIYVHVFGAYFGLAASYALQHRREVQSEKESSSYASDIFSMIGTLFLFCFWPSFNAGTAFGDGRLRAIVNTYISISASVVLTFCISALVGKGKEEIIHIQNATLAGGVAVGTVADKNIGLFGAMLIGSIAGTVSTLGYKYLLEFLKKIRIHDTCGVHNLHGMPGVIAGLSGIVVASMPWRSFYHENLTSKCLSGGLHRSAAVQAGYQ
;
A
#
# COMPACT_ATOMS: atom_id res chain seq x y z
N SER A 1 6.86 4.07 2.55
CA SER A 1 6.39 2.69 2.33
C SER A 1 7.48 1.62 2.42
N ILE A 2 8.72 1.89 1.99
CA ILE A 2 9.81 0.89 2.04
C ILE A 2 10.22 0.53 3.49
N TYR A 3 10.55 1.53 4.32
CA TYR A 3 11.08 1.29 5.68
C TYR A 3 10.14 0.58 6.64
N VAL A 4 8.82 0.70 6.46
CA VAL A 4 7.83 0.10 7.37
C VAL A 4 7.19 -1.12 6.72
N HIS A 5 6.55 -0.93 5.56
CA HIS A 5 5.69 -1.96 4.97
C HIS A 5 6.49 -3.04 4.22
N VAL A 6 7.41 -2.64 3.33
CA VAL A 6 8.27 -3.62 2.62
C VAL A 6 9.15 -4.36 3.62
N PHE A 7 9.86 -3.62 4.48
CA PHE A 7 10.69 -4.21 5.53
C PHE A 7 9.89 -5.18 6.41
N GLY A 8 8.79 -4.72 7.01
CA GLY A 8 7.98 -5.54 7.92
C GLY A 8 7.39 -6.78 7.24
N ALA A 9 6.88 -6.64 6.01
CA ALA A 9 6.31 -7.76 5.27
C ALA A 9 7.35 -8.84 4.99
N TYR A 10 8.47 -8.48 4.34
CA TYR A 10 9.45 -9.48 3.93
C TYR A 10 10.27 -10.03 5.10
N PHE A 11 10.50 -9.22 6.15
CA PHE A 11 11.02 -9.72 7.41
C PHE A 11 10.07 -10.75 8.04
N GLY A 12 8.77 -10.45 8.12
CA GLY A 12 7.76 -11.36 8.65
C GLY A 12 7.62 -12.64 7.85
N LEU A 13 7.67 -12.57 6.52
CA LEU A 13 7.67 -13.76 5.65
C LEU A 13 8.91 -14.63 5.87
N ALA A 14 10.10 -14.03 5.97
CA ALA A 14 11.33 -14.76 6.24
C ALA A 14 11.31 -15.42 7.63
N ALA A 15 10.82 -14.71 8.65
CA ALA A 15 10.65 -15.24 10.00
C ALA A 15 9.63 -16.39 10.02
N SER A 16 8.49 -16.24 9.34
CA SER A 16 7.49 -17.30 9.20
C SER A 16 8.10 -18.54 8.56
N TYR A 17 8.81 -18.38 7.43
CA TYR A 17 9.47 -19.49 6.75
C TYR A 17 10.51 -20.21 7.64
N ALA A 18 11.32 -19.44 8.38
CA ALA A 18 12.37 -19.99 9.25
C ALA A 18 11.82 -20.72 10.49
N LEU A 19 10.70 -20.25 11.05
CA LEU A 19 10.13 -20.74 12.30
C LEU A 19 8.92 -21.68 12.11
N GLN A 20 8.50 -21.94 10.87
CA GLN A 20 7.26 -22.67 10.59
C GLN A 20 7.28 -24.11 11.13
N HIS A 21 6.29 -24.44 11.96
CA HIS A 21 5.96 -25.82 12.32
C HIS A 21 4.86 -26.39 11.43
N ARG A 22 5.11 -27.54 10.79
CA ARG A 22 4.15 -28.19 9.86
C ARG A 22 2.76 -28.43 10.47
N ARG A 23 2.70 -28.73 11.77
CA ARG A 23 1.44 -28.98 12.49
C ARG A 23 0.55 -27.75 12.57
N GLU A 24 1.13 -26.57 12.70
CA GLU A 24 0.39 -25.31 12.88
C GLU A 24 -0.25 -24.86 11.56
N VAL A 25 0.45 -25.07 10.43
CA VAL A 25 -0.04 -24.67 9.10
C VAL A 25 -1.17 -25.54 8.57
N GLN A 26 -1.36 -26.72 9.17
CA GLN A 26 -2.47 -27.63 8.89
C GLN A 26 -3.62 -27.48 9.90
N SER A 27 -3.53 -26.51 10.82
CA SER A 27 -4.57 -26.27 11.82
C SER A 27 -5.83 -25.71 11.16
N GLU A 28 -6.98 -26.29 11.49
CA GLU A 28 -8.30 -25.77 11.09
C GLU A 28 -8.75 -24.55 11.91
N LYS A 29 -7.99 -24.18 12.95
CA LYS A 29 -8.32 -23.03 13.82
C LYS A 29 -8.06 -21.68 13.17
N GLU A 30 -7.33 -21.65 12.06
CA GLU A 30 -7.07 -20.44 11.27
C GLU A 30 -8.26 -20.15 10.32
N SER A 31 -9.43 -19.98 10.93
CA SER A 31 -10.69 -19.67 10.25
C SER A 31 -11.35 -18.47 10.93
N SER A 32 -12.04 -17.62 10.17
CA SER A 32 -12.82 -16.53 10.75
C SER A 32 -14.24 -16.99 11.16
N SER A 33 -14.82 -16.23 12.07
CA SER A 33 -16.23 -16.26 12.44
C SER A 33 -16.83 -14.87 12.21
N TYR A 34 -18.16 -14.78 12.18
CA TYR A 34 -18.83 -13.48 12.05
C TYR A 34 -18.35 -12.46 13.11
N ALA A 35 -18.22 -12.88 14.37
CA ALA A 35 -17.79 -11.99 15.44
C ALA A 35 -16.34 -11.51 15.25
N SER A 36 -15.42 -12.42 14.88
CA SER A 36 -14.02 -12.04 14.62
C SER A 36 -13.88 -11.16 13.38
N ASP A 37 -14.71 -11.36 12.36
CA ASP A 37 -14.70 -10.54 11.15
C ASP A 37 -15.20 -9.11 11.41
N ILE A 38 -16.24 -8.96 12.22
CA ILE A 38 -16.69 -7.63 12.67
C ILE A 38 -15.60 -6.95 13.50
N PHE A 39 -14.92 -7.68 14.39
CA PHE A 39 -13.80 -7.12 15.17
C PHE A 39 -12.62 -6.68 14.28
N SER A 40 -12.25 -7.48 13.28
CA SER A 40 -11.23 -7.14 12.29
C SER A 40 -11.61 -5.89 11.47
N MET A 41 -12.90 -5.74 11.13
CA MET A 41 -13.40 -4.53 10.46
C MET A 41 -13.25 -3.26 11.31
N ILE A 42 -13.34 -3.35 12.64
CA ILE A 42 -13.04 -2.19 13.51
C ILE A 42 -11.59 -1.75 13.29
N GLY A 43 -10.64 -2.68 13.33
CA GLY A 43 -9.23 -2.40 13.04
C GLY A 43 -9.03 -1.79 11.64
N THR A 44 -9.70 -2.35 10.63
CA THR A 44 -9.69 -1.85 9.25
C THR A 44 -10.11 -0.38 9.18
N LEU A 45 -11.22 -0.01 9.82
CA LEU A 45 -11.74 1.35 9.81
C LEU A 45 -10.83 2.34 10.56
N PHE A 46 -10.25 1.93 11.69
CA PHE A 46 -9.28 2.75 12.41
C PHE A 46 -8.04 3.03 11.55
N LEU A 47 -7.51 2.00 10.90
CA LEU A 47 -6.38 2.14 9.98
C LEU A 47 -6.74 3.06 8.81
N PHE A 48 -7.91 2.85 8.18
CA PHE A 48 -8.39 3.68 7.07
C PHE A 48 -8.48 5.16 7.46
N CYS A 49 -9.15 5.47 8.57
CA CYS A 49 -9.37 6.84 9.03
C CYS A 49 -8.07 7.57 9.39
N PHE A 50 -7.10 6.86 9.98
CA PHE A 50 -5.86 7.47 10.46
C PHE A 50 -4.66 7.34 9.49
N TRP A 51 -4.81 6.61 8.38
CA TRP A 51 -3.75 6.49 7.37
C TRP A 51 -3.27 7.84 6.80
N PRO A 52 -4.16 8.81 6.50
CA PRO A 52 -3.71 10.12 6.05
C PRO A 52 -2.78 10.82 7.04
N SER A 53 -3.06 10.71 8.35
CA SER A 53 -2.18 11.21 9.41
C SER A 53 -0.86 10.45 9.46
N PHE A 54 -0.88 9.13 9.29
CA PHE A 54 0.32 8.29 9.27
C PHE A 54 1.28 8.71 8.15
N ASN A 55 0.79 8.88 6.92
CA ASN A 55 1.62 9.31 5.78
C ASN A 55 2.04 10.79 5.87
N ALA A 56 1.25 11.63 6.54
CA ALA A 56 1.57 13.05 6.71
C ALA A 56 2.49 13.36 7.91
N GLY A 57 2.72 12.39 8.81
CA GLY A 57 3.37 12.62 10.11
C GLY A 57 4.79 13.21 10.02
N THR A 58 5.52 12.92 8.96
CA THR A 58 6.89 13.45 8.72
C THR A 58 6.93 14.57 7.68
N ALA A 59 5.79 14.96 7.12
CA ALA A 59 5.70 15.99 6.10
C ALA A 59 5.58 17.40 6.72
N PHE A 60 6.25 18.37 6.10
CA PHE A 60 6.28 19.76 6.56
C PHE A 60 5.66 20.71 5.53
N GLY A 61 5.24 21.89 5.99
CA GLY A 61 4.57 22.90 5.15
C GLY A 61 3.42 22.33 4.32
N ASP A 62 3.33 22.77 3.06
CA ASP A 62 2.30 22.34 2.11
C ASP A 62 2.33 20.83 1.79
N GLY A 63 3.47 20.17 2.02
CA GLY A 63 3.62 18.73 1.81
C GLY A 63 2.71 17.92 2.72
N ARG A 64 2.38 18.45 3.91
CA ARG A 64 1.52 17.78 4.88
C ARG A 64 0.07 17.67 4.40
N LEU A 65 -0.49 18.77 3.91
CA LEU A 65 -1.85 18.77 3.35
C LEU A 65 -1.92 17.89 2.10
N ARG A 66 -0.89 17.95 1.23
CA ARG A 66 -0.78 17.04 0.08
C ARG A 66 -0.75 15.57 0.50
N ALA A 67 0.04 15.22 1.51
CA ALA A 67 0.11 13.86 2.03
C ALA A 67 -1.24 13.35 2.54
N ILE A 68 -1.99 14.21 3.24
CA ILE A 68 -3.35 13.88 3.69
C ILE A 68 -4.27 13.61 2.49
N VAL A 69 -4.34 14.56 1.54
CA VAL A 69 -5.25 14.48 0.39
C VAL A 69 -4.89 13.31 -0.53
N ASN A 70 -3.63 13.17 -0.92
CA ASN A 70 -3.17 12.07 -1.77
C ASN A 70 -3.42 10.71 -1.12
N THR A 71 -3.19 10.60 0.21
CA THR A 71 -3.46 9.35 0.93
C THR A 71 -4.94 9.03 0.93
N TYR A 72 -5.80 9.99 1.26
CA TYR A 72 -7.24 9.81 1.27
C TYR A 72 -7.80 9.39 -0.09
N ILE A 73 -7.36 10.04 -1.17
CA ILE A 73 -7.81 9.70 -2.52
C ILE A 73 -7.30 8.31 -2.95
N SER A 74 -6.03 8.00 -2.68
CA SER A 74 -5.45 6.68 -3.01
C SER A 74 -6.15 5.55 -2.26
N ILE A 75 -6.33 5.67 -0.94
CA ILE A 75 -6.97 4.61 -0.15
C ILE A 75 -8.46 4.47 -0.51
N SER A 76 -9.15 5.56 -0.85
CA SER A 76 -10.54 5.51 -1.35
C SER A 76 -10.64 4.79 -2.70
N ALA A 77 -9.72 5.06 -3.63
CA ALA A 77 -9.65 4.35 -4.90
C ALA A 77 -9.36 2.85 -4.71
N SER A 78 -8.47 2.53 -3.76
CA SER A 78 -8.19 1.14 -3.36
C SER A 78 -9.43 0.44 -2.84
N VAL A 79 -10.27 1.12 -2.05
CA VAL A 79 -11.55 0.56 -1.56
C VAL A 79 -12.45 0.18 -2.73
N VAL A 80 -12.74 1.12 -3.64
CA VAL A 80 -13.65 0.88 -4.77
C VAL A 80 -13.17 -0.31 -5.60
N LEU A 81 -11.88 -0.31 -5.99
CA LEU A 81 -11.33 -1.39 -6.80
C LEU A 81 -11.30 -2.72 -6.05
N THR A 82 -11.04 -2.72 -4.74
CA THR A 82 -11.09 -3.94 -3.93
C THR A 82 -12.49 -4.57 -3.95
N PHE A 83 -13.54 -3.78 -3.75
CA PHE A 83 -14.92 -4.29 -3.84
C PHE A 83 -15.24 -4.83 -5.24
N CYS A 84 -14.94 -4.07 -6.29
CA CYS A 84 -15.18 -4.49 -7.67
C CYS A 84 -14.44 -5.79 -8.01
N ILE A 85 -13.14 -5.85 -7.75
CA ILE A 85 -12.31 -7.02 -8.08
C ILE A 85 -12.70 -8.21 -7.21
N SER A 86 -13.01 -8.00 -5.92
CA SER A 86 -13.47 -9.07 -5.04
C SER A 86 -14.77 -9.68 -5.56
N ALA A 87 -15.75 -8.88 -5.95
CA ALA A 87 -16.99 -9.39 -6.52
C ALA A 87 -16.74 -10.12 -7.84
N LEU A 88 -15.87 -9.60 -8.71
CA LEU A 88 -15.52 -10.23 -9.99
C LEU A 88 -14.90 -11.61 -9.80
N VAL A 89 -13.88 -11.75 -8.94
CA VAL A 89 -13.21 -13.04 -8.70
C VAL A 89 -14.02 -13.98 -7.80
N GLY A 90 -14.98 -13.43 -7.03
CA GLY A 90 -15.91 -14.15 -6.17
C GLY A 90 -17.25 -14.47 -6.82
N LYS A 91 -17.39 -14.31 -8.14
CA LYS A 91 -18.63 -14.61 -8.91
C LYS A 91 -19.86 -13.87 -8.38
N GLY A 92 -19.70 -12.57 -8.10
CA GLY A 92 -20.74 -11.68 -7.60
C GLY A 92 -20.86 -11.63 -6.07
N LYS A 93 -19.93 -12.26 -5.34
CA LYS A 93 -19.85 -12.16 -3.87
C LYS A 93 -18.48 -11.65 -3.45
N GLU A 94 -18.46 -10.71 -2.52
CA GLU A 94 -17.24 -10.20 -1.91
C GLU A 94 -16.74 -11.15 -0.81
N GLU A 95 -15.41 -11.26 -0.68
CA GLU A 95 -14.78 -12.00 0.42
C GLU A 95 -14.31 -10.99 1.47
N ILE A 96 -14.72 -11.21 2.72
CA ILE A 96 -14.47 -10.25 3.80
C ILE A 96 -12.98 -10.00 4.04
N ILE A 97 -12.12 -10.99 3.81
CA ILE A 97 -10.66 -10.84 3.92
C ILE A 97 -10.10 -9.81 2.93
N HIS A 98 -10.68 -9.71 1.72
CA HIS A 98 -10.32 -8.67 0.76
C HIS A 98 -10.71 -7.29 1.32
N ILE A 99 -11.92 -7.18 1.86
CA ILE A 99 -12.45 -5.90 2.36
C ILE A 99 -11.68 -5.41 3.59
N GLN A 100 -11.34 -6.31 4.52
CA GLN A 100 -10.58 -5.99 5.72
C GLN A 100 -9.14 -5.52 5.41
N ASN A 101 -8.55 -6.00 4.32
CA ASN A 101 -7.13 -5.78 4.07
C ASN A 101 -6.85 -4.99 2.79
N ALA A 102 -7.27 -5.48 1.63
CA ALA A 102 -6.91 -4.88 0.34
C ALA A 102 -7.46 -3.45 0.13
N THR A 103 -8.53 -3.09 0.85
CA THR A 103 -9.03 -1.70 0.88
C THR A 103 -7.99 -0.71 1.39
N LEU A 104 -7.05 -1.16 2.22
CA LEU A 104 -5.99 -0.36 2.83
C LEU A 104 -4.73 -0.25 1.95
N ALA A 105 -4.62 -1.05 0.88
CA ALA A 105 -3.41 -1.15 0.05
C ALA A 105 -3.02 0.19 -0.59
N GLY A 106 -3.99 1.03 -0.97
CA GLY A 106 -3.71 2.37 -1.50
C GLY A 106 -2.99 3.29 -0.50
N GLY A 107 -3.24 3.14 0.80
CA GLY A 107 -2.55 3.88 1.85
C GLY A 107 -1.06 3.51 1.94
N VAL A 108 -0.76 2.21 1.78
CA VAL A 108 0.62 1.70 1.68
C VAL A 108 1.29 2.19 0.39
N ALA A 109 0.61 2.04 -0.76
CA ALA A 109 1.20 2.27 -2.08
C ALA A 109 1.55 3.73 -2.35
N VAL A 110 0.78 4.68 -1.82
CA VAL A 110 1.06 6.11 -2.01
C VAL A 110 2.13 6.66 -1.07
N GLY A 111 2.45 5.96 0.03
CA GLY A 111 3.20 6.52 1.16
C GLY A 111 4.57 7.11 0.81
N THR A 112 5.30 6.57 -0.15
CA THR A 112 6.61 7.12 -0.60
C THR A 112 6.47 8.47 -1.31
N VAL A 113 5.33 8.71 -1.98
CA VAL A 113 5.09 9.91 -2.81
C VAL A 113 3.93 10.77 -2.27
N ALA A 114 3.45 10.49 -1.06
CA ALA A 114 2.26 11.12 -0.51
C ALA A 114 2.42 12.65 -0.40
N ASP A 115 3.59 13.15 0.01
CA ASP A 115 3.87 14.59 0.15
C ASP A 115 4.22 15.28 -1.18
N LYS A 116 4.35 14.51 -2.26
CA LYS A 116 4.75 14.99 -3.60
C LYS A 116 3.54 15.43 -4.42
N ASN A 117 3.82 16.21 -5.44
CA ASN A 117 2.78 16.69 -6.34
C ASN A 117 2.48 15.67 -7.44
N ILE A 118 1.63 14.69 -7.11
CA ILE A 118 1.17 13.65 -8.05
C ILE A 118 -0.24 13.92 -8.59
N GLY A 119 -0.89 15.00 -8.13
CA GLY A 119 -2.29 15.31 -8.41
C GLY A 119 -3.28 14.25 -7.91
N LEU A 120 -4.58 14.56 -8.00
CA LEU A 120 -5.63 13.62 -7.58
C LEU A 120 -5.66 12.37 -8.46
N PHE A 121 -5.40 12.53 -9.76
CA PHE A 121 -5.35 11.42 -10.70
C PHE A 121 -4.21 10.44 -10.39
N GLY A 122 -3.01 10.93 -10.09
CA GLY A 122 -1.88 10.07 -9.74
C GLY A 122 -2.13 9.29 -8.44
N ALA A 123 -2.69 9.95 -7.42
CA ALA A 123 -3.09 9.28 -6.18
C ALA A 123 -4.15 8.19 -6.43
N MET A 124 -5.18 8.50 -7.22
CA MET A 124 -6.24 7.55 -7.58
C MET A 124 -5.69 6.35 -8.36
N LEU A 125 -4.82 6.59 -9.35
CA LEU A 125 -4.20 5.53 -10.16
C LEU A 125 -3.37 4.58 -9.30
N ILE A 126 -2.51 5.11 -8.40
CA ILE A 126 -1.72 4.30 -7.47
C ILE A 126 -2.63 3.45 -6.58
N GLY A 127 -3.68 4.06 -6.02
CA GLY A 127 -4.66 3.38 -5.20
C GLY A 127 -5.41 2.26 -5.92
N SER A 128 -5.89 2.53 -7.14
CA SER A 128 -6.59 1.55 -7.97
C SER A 128 -5.71 0.34 -8.32
N ILE A 129 -4.45 0.58 -8.70
CA ILE A 129 -3.48 -0.50 -8.98
C ILE A 129 -3.24 -1.31 -7.72
N ALA A 130 -2.98 -0.65 -6.59
CA ALA A 130 -2.68 -1.32 -5.33
C ALA A 130 -3.86 -2.16 -4.81
N GLY A 131 -5.08 -1.63 -4.82
CA GLY A 131 -6.28 -2.37 -4.41
C GLY A 131 -6.53 -3.58 -5.30
N THR A 132 -6.33 -3.45 -6.62
CA THR A 132 -6.45 -4.56 -7.57
C THR A 132 -5.40 -5.65 -7.30
N VAL A 133 -4.12 -5.26 -7.24
CA VAL A 133 -3.00 -6.21 -7.01
C VAL A 133 -3.12 -6.89 -5.65
N SER A 134 -3.49 -6.14 -4.61
CA SER A 134 -3.68 -6.69 -3.26
C SER A 134 -4.82 -7.71 -3.25
N THR A 135 -5.97 -7.38 -3.84
CA THR A 135 -7.13 -8.29 -3.92
C THR A 135 -6.81 -9.57 -4.67
N LEU A 136 -6.14 -9.47 -5.83
CA LEU A 136 -5.68 -10.64 -6.58
C LEU A 136 -4.63 -11.45 -5.80
N GLY A 137 -3.79 -10.77 -5.03
CA GLY A 137 -2.82 -11.37 -4.11
C GLY A 137 -3.51 -12.23 -3.06
N TYR A 138 -4.52 -11.70 -2.37
CA TYR A 138 -5.31 -12.47 -1.42
C TYR A 138 -6.00 -13.67 -2.09
N LYS A 139 -6.58 -13.46 -3.28
CA LYS A 139 -7.32 -14.53 -3.97
C LYS A 139 -6.44 -15.68 -4.47
N TYR A 140 -5.27 -15.37 -5.02
CA TYR A 140 -4.45 -16.33 -5.77
C TYR A 140 -3.07 -16.56 -5.17
N LEU A 141 -2.40 -15.49 -4.73
CA LEU A 141 -1.01 -15.56 -4.29
C LEU A 141 -0.90 -16.12 -2.87
N LEU A 142 -1.84 -15.78 -1.98
CA LEU A 142 -1.85 -16.27 -0.60
C LEU A 142 -1.83 -17.81 -0.54
N GLU A 143 -2.73 -18.44 -1.30
CA GLU A 143 -2.78 -19.90 -1.42
C GLU A 143 -1.54 -20.49 -2.10
N PHE A 144 -0.96 -19.79 -3.07
CA PHE A 144 0.28 -20.20 -3.70
C PHE A 144 1.46 -20.18 -2.71
N LEU A 145 1.61 -19.11 -1.92
CA LEU A 145 2.64 -18.97 -0.89
C LEU A 145 2.55 -20.12 0.12
N LYS A 146 1.33 -20.48 0.55
CA LYS A 146 1.10 -21.62 1.45
C LYS A 146 1.64 -22.94 0.86
N LYS A 147 1.49 -23.17 -0.45
CA LYS A 147 2.00 -24.37 -1.14
C LYS A 147 3.53 -24.45 -1.18
N ILE A 148 4.21 -23.30 -1.23
CA ILE A 148 5.69 -23.23 -1.19
C ILE A 148 6.24 -23.03 0.23
N ARG A 149 5.44 -23.35 1.26
CA ARG A 149 5.81 -23.26 2.68
C ARG A 149 6.11 -21.83 3.15
N ILE A 150 5.47 -20.83 2.57
CA ILE A 150 5.46 -19.47 3.12
C ILE A 150 4.07 -19.25 3.71
N HIS A 151 3.97 -19.36 5.04
CA HIS A 151 2.70 -19.22 5.73
C HIS A 151 2.49 -17.77 6.15
N ASP A 152 1.61 -17.07 5.44
CA ASP A 152 1.32 -15.66 5.66
C ASP A 152 -0.12 -15.50 6.22
N THR A 153 -0.28 -15.63 7.53
CA THR A 153 -1.59 -15.68 8.20
C THR A 153 -2.51 -14.50 7.87
N CYS A 154 -1.97 -13.28 7.84
CA CYS A 154 -2.75 -12.08 7.53
C CYS A 154 -2.64 -11.63 6.07
N GLY A 155 -1.90 -12.36 5.23
CA GLY A 155 -1.56 -11.92 3.87
C GLY A 155 -0.79 -10.60 3.86
N VAL A 156 0.15 -10.39 4.78
CA VAL A 156 0.96 -9.15 4.86
C VAL A 156 1.77 -8.92 3.60
N HIS A 157 2.09 -9.96 2.82
CA HIS A 157 2.67 -9.78 1.50
C HIS A 157 1.71 -9.04 0.55
N ASN A 158 0.41 -9.34 0.61
CA ASN A 158 -0.60 -8.77 -0.27
C ASN A 158 -0.99 -7.34 0.12
N LEU A 159 -0.95 -6.99 1.41
CA LEU A 159 -1.25 -5.63 1.89
C LEU A 159 -0.01 -4.74 1.99
N HIS A 160 1.09 -5.24 2.55
CA HIS A 160 2.27 -4.44 2.85
C HIS A 160 3.41 -4.65 1.84
N GLY A 161 3.67 -5.90 1.45
CA GLY A 161 4.76 -6.27 0.55
C GLY A 161 4.59 -5.69 -0.86
N MET A 162 3.63 -6.21 -1.63
CA MET A 162 3.40 -5.79 -3.01
C MET A 162 3.02 -4.30 -3.13
N PRO A 163 2.07 -3.76 -2.34
CA PRO A 163 1.79 -2.32 -2.36
C PRO A 163 2.98 -1.47 -1.95
N GLY A 164 3.83 -1.96 -1.05
CA GLY A 164 5.09 -1.30 -0.70
C GLY A 164 6.09 -1.24 -1.86
N VAL A 165 6.17 -2.29 -2.68
CA VAL A 165 6.98 -2.30 -3.91
C VAL A 165 6.41 -1.32 -4.94
N ILE A 166 5.09 -1.28 -5.12
CA ILE A 166 4.40 -0.29 -5.98
C ILE A 166 4.75 1.13 -5.55
N ALA A 167 4.85 1.40 -4.25
CA ALA A 167 5.27 2.70 -3.72
C ALA A 167 6.73 3.04 -4.09
N GLY A 168 7.64 2.08 -4.07
CA GLY A 168 9.02 2.26 -4.51
C GLY A 168 9.10 2.64 -5.99
N LEU A 169 8.40 1.89 -6.84
CA LEU A 169 8.30 2.18 -8.28
C LEU A 169 7.70 3.56 -8.56
N SER A 170 6.64 3.92 -7.81
CA SER A 170 6.04 5.25 -7.88
C SER A 170 7.02 6.34 -7.45
N GLY A 171 7.84 6.07 -6.43
CA GLY A 171 8.96 6.93 -6.00
C GLY A 171 9.97 7.18 -7.12
N ILE A 172 10.40 6.11 -7.83
CA ILE A 172 11.31 6.21 -8.98
C ILE A 172 10.70 7.09 -10.08
N VAL A 173 9.45 6.82 -10.45
CA VAL A 173 8.74 7.57 -11.51
C VAL A 173 8.63 9.05 -11.14
N VAL A 174 8.15 9.36 -9.93
CA VAL A 174 7.99 10.75 -9.47
C VAL A 174 9.33 11.46 -9.32
N ALA A 175 10.38 10.78 -8.87
CA ALA A 175 11.72 11.35 -8.78
C ALA A 175 12.35 11.61 -10.16
N SER A 176 12.02 10.77 -11.16
CA SER A 176 12.52 10.90 -12.54
C SER A 176 11.82 12.02 -13.34
N MET A 177 10.63 12.43 -12.92
CA MET A 177 9.82 13.46 -13.56
C MET A 177 9.84 14.76 -12.74
N PRO A 178 10.79 15.69 -12.97
CA PRO A 178 10.73 17.03 -12.39
C PRO A 178 9.59 17.81 -13.06
N TRP A 179 8.37 17.69 -12.52
CA TRP A 179 7.21 18.40 -13.05
C TRP A 179 7.40 19.92 -12.89
N ARG A 180 7.73 20.60 -14.00
CA ARG A 180 7.84 22.07 -14.07
C ARG A 180 6.49 22.79 -14.02
N SER A 181 5.36 22.10 -14.25
CA SER A 181 4.13 22.73 -14.73
C SER A 181 3.02 22.99 -13.70
N PHE A 182 3.20 22.69 -12.41
CA PHE A 182 2.20 23.01 -11.38
C PHE A 182 2.60 24.15 -10.45
N TYR A 183 3.77 24.74 -10.69
CA TYR A 183 4.31 25.83 -9.89
C TYR A 183 4.13 27.14 -10.67
N HIS A 184 3.03 27.84 -10.41
CA HIS A 184 2.96 29.26 -10.78
C HIS A 184 4.03 30.02 -9.97
N GLU A 185 4.98 30.58 -10.72
CA GLU A 185 5.88 31.73 -10.50
C GLU A 185 6.72 31.88 -9.21
N ASN A 186 6.52 31.14 -8.12
CA ASN A 186 7.19 31.46 -6.84
C ASN A 186 7.89 30.29 -6.11
N LEU A 187 8.43 29.30 -6.82
CA LEU A 187 9.25 28.27 -6.19
C LEU A 187 10.72 28.36 -6.59
N THR A 188 11.53 28.67 -5.58
CA THR A 188 12.98 28.61 -5.59
C THR A 188 13.48 27.28 -6.17
N SER A 189 14.67 27.33 -6.77
CA SER A 189 15.43 26.24 -7.41
C SER A 189 15.54 24.92 -6.62
N LYS A 190 15.13 24.89 -5.35
CA LYS A 190 15.05 23.71 -4.48
C LYS A 190 13.97 22.69 -4.87
N CYS A 191 12.93 23.07 -5.62
CA CYS A 191 11.88 22.13 -6.06
C CYS A 191 12.26 21.29 -7.30
N LEU A 192 13.37 21.60 -7.97
CA LEU A 192 13.81 20.93 -9.20
C LEU A 192 14.97 19.96 -9.01
N SER A 193 15.66 20.04 -7.88
CA SER A 193 16.71 19.09 -7.52
C SER A 193 16.09 17.89 -6.82
N GLY A 194 16.51 16.68 -7.17
CA GLY A 194 16.13 15.44 -6.49
C GLY A 194 16.70 15.35 -5.07
N GLY A 195 16.49 16.36 -4.24
CA GLY A 195 17.21 16.60 -2.99
C GLY A 195 18.41 17.54 -3.17
N LEU A 196 18.96 18.00 -2.04
CA LEU A 196 20.15 18.85 -1.98
C LEU A 196 21.29 18.19 -2.79
N HIS A 197 21.68 18.83 -3.90
CA HIS A 197 22.81 18.46 -4.79
C HIS A 197 22.62 17.28 -5.76
N ARG A 198 21.40 16.78 -6.02
CA ARG A 198 21.18 15.66 -6.96
C ARG A 198 20.29 16.04 -8.14
N SER A 199 20.59 15.51 -9.33
CA SER A 199 19.69 15.56 -10.48
C SER A 199 18.49 14.61 -10.26
N ALA A 200 17.40 14.83 -11.00
CA ALA A 200 16.22 13.96 -10.98
C ALA A 200 16.58 12.50 -11.27
N ALA A 201 17.42 12.26 -12.29
CA ALA A 201 17.87 10.92 -12.66
C ALA A 201 18.69 10.25 -11.54
N VAL A 202 19.59 11.01 -10.88
CA VAL A 202 20.38 10.48 -9.76
C VAL A 202 19.48 10.15 -8.58
N GLN A 203 18.52 11.02 -8.25
CA GLN A 203 17.59 10.74 -7.16
C GLN A 203 16.70 9.54 -7.44
N ALA A 204 16.21 9.39 -8.67
CA ALA A 204 15.46 8.22 -9.10
C ALA A 204 16.29 6.94 -9.00
N GLY A 205 17.60 6.99 -9.32
CA GLY A 205 18.50 5.85 -9.14
C GLY A 205 18.77 5.47 -7.68
N TYR A 206 18.51 6.37 -6.72
CA TYR A 206 18.58 6.09 -5.28
C TYR A 206 17.25 5.64 -4.67
N GLN A 207 16.13 5.80 -5.39
CA GLN A 207 14.82 5.27 -4.97
C GLN A 207 14.71 3.78 -5.30
#